data_AF-A0A8T5TTC7-F1
#
_entry.id   AF-A0A8T5TTC7-F1
#
_cell.length_a   1.000
_cell.length_b   1.000
_cell.length_c   1.000
_cell.angle_alpha   90.00
_cell.angle_beta   90.00
_cell.angle_gamma   90.00
#
_symmetry.space_group_name_H-M   'P 1'
#
loop_
_entity.id
_entity.type
_entity.pdbx_description
1 polymer ?
#
loop_
_entity_poly.entity_id
_entity_poly.type
_entity_poly.pdbx_seq_one_letter_code
_entity_poly.pdbx_strand_id
1 'polypeptide(L)'
;MIIKATDEYLALLNRAAAREIQVSAQYMLQHTKMEKLKRKVIKENYLLETTTYDEFGEILKDLAKEEMKHLAQIMGRIYLLGGEATTKPDRVIIGNSLREFAELDVKAEEEALELYRILIEAAKDIGDRETWVLFTKIYSDEEEHFLKFQDYVEMESEPDLGKTPDSEWRSIFGEEYVTLLNKALASEISAVVQYTNQHEKAEGLERMRRKKNALEVVTGKNKESIVSGILKETFMQEMEHMEKISDRIHEIDRDSIATVDPLPEIGNSIDEFIKLDRDAENYAIVLYRKIITEATRLGDIKTRKLFEDIIVEEEAHYWNFDDFLP
;
A
#
# COMPACT_ATOMS: atom_id res chain seq x y z
N MET A 1 3.17 -15.20 -27.40
CA MET A 1 2.06 -15.11 -26.44
C MET A 1 1.19 -16.35 -26.59
N ILE A 2 0.78 -16.95 -25.48
CA ILE A 2 -0.08 -18.15 -25.47
C ILE A 2 -1.53 -17.77 -25.79
N ILE A 3 -1.93 -16.53 -25.50
CA ILE A 3 -3.27 -15.96 -25.73
C ILE A 3 -3.12 -14.51 -26.18
N LYS A 4 -4.01 -14.03 -27.05
CA LYS A 4 -4.07 -12.63 -27.47
C LYS A 4 -5.11 -11.89 -26.62
N ALA A 5 -4.66 -11.22 -25.56
CA ALA A 5 -5.52 -10.36 -24.74
C ALA A 5 -6.03 -9.17 -25.58
N THR A 6 -7.32 -8.83 -25.42
CA THR A 6 -7.91 -7.62 -25.99
C THR A 6 -7.72 -6.45 -25.04
N ASP A 7 -7.81 -5.22 -25.56
CA ASP A 7 -7.74 -4.01 -24.73
C ASP A 7 -8.86 -3.99 -23.68
N GLU A 8 -10.04 -4.50 -24.01
CA GLU A 8 -11.17 -4.65 -23.08
C GLU A 8 -10.85 -5.62 -21.93
N TYR A 9 -10.16 -6.72 -22.22
CA TYR A 9 -9.74 -7.69 -21.20
C TYR A 9 -8.64 -7.12 -20.29
N LEU A 10 -7.66 -6.42 -20.87
CA LEU A 10 -6.63 -5.72 -20.12
C LEU A 10 -7.21 -4.57 -19.27
N ALA A 11 -8.23 -3.88 -19.76
CA ALA A 11 -8.95 -2.86 -19.00
C ALA A 11 -9.70 -3.49 -17.80
N LEU A 12 -10.27 -4.68 -17.98
CA LEU A 12 -10.93 -5.40 -16.88
C LEU A 12 -9.93 -5.83 -15.80
N LEU A 13 -8.76 -6.33 -16.18
CA LEU A 13 -7.66 -6.62 -15.24
C LEU A 13 -7.16 -5.36 -14.53
N ASN A 14 -7.05 -4.25 -15.26
CA ASN A 14 -6.64 -2.97 -14.67
C ASN A 14 -7.68 -2.42 -13.68
N ARG A 15 -8.98 -2.69 -13.87
CA ARG A 15 -10.00 -2.37 -12.85
C ARG A 15 -9.77 -3.17 -11.57
N ALA A 16 -9.43 -4.45 -11.68
CA ALA A 16 -9.07 -5.25 -10.52
C ALA A 16 -7.81 -4.69 -9.82
N ALA A 17 -6.76 -4.35 -10.57
CA ALA A 17 -5.57 -3.72 -10.00
C ALA A 17 -5.88 -2.37 -9.32
N ALA A 18 -6.71 -1.51 -9.92
CA ALA A 18 -7.11 -0.24 -9.31
C ALA A 18 -7.85 -0.43 -7.98
N ARG A 19 -8.74 -1.43 -7.92
CA ARG A 19 -9.42 -1.83 -6.68
C ARG A 19 -8.42 -2.32 -5.64
N GLU A 20 -7.51 -3.21 -6.00
CA GLU A 20 -6.52 -3.76 -5.05
C GLU A 20 -5.58 -2.70 -4.48
N ILE A 21 -5.21 -1.67 -5.25
CA ILE A 21 -4.49 -0.50 -4.71
C ILE A 21 -5.39 0.25 -3.71
N GLN A 22 -6.69 0.40 -4.00
CA GLN A 22 -7.62 1.07 -3.10
C GLN A 22 -7.80 0.32 -1.78
N VAL A 23 -8.08 -0.99 -1.81
CA VAL A 23 -8.37 -1.75 -0.58
C VAL A 23 -7.12 -1.98 0.28
N SER A 24 -5.96 -2.25 -0.33
CA SER A 24 -4.70 -2.32 0.43
C SER A 24 -4.41 -1.01 1.19
N ALA A 25 -4.56 0.14 0.53
CA ALA A 25 -4.39 1.44 1.16
C ALA A 25 -5.49 1.74 2.20
N GLN A 26 -6.75 1.41 1.89
CA GLN A 26 -7.88 1.64 2.77
C GLN A 26 -7.73 0.88 4.10
N TYR A 27 -7.44 -0.42 4.03
CA TYR A 27 -7.32 -1.27 5.21
C TYR A 27 -6.13 -0.86 6.07
N MET A 28 -4.99 -0.51 5.46
CA MET A 28 -3.83 0.00 6.20
C MET A 28 -4.13 1.35 6.88
N LEU A 29 -4.82 2.26 6.20
CA LEU A 29 -5.19 3.56 6.79
C LEU A 29 -6.27 3.41 7.89
N GLN A 30 -7.20 2.47 7.77
CA GLN A 30 -8.15 2.15 8.84
C GLN A 30 -7.46 1.52 10.05
N HIS A 31 -6.53 0.58 9.83
CA HIS A 31 -5.66 -0.01 10.87
C HIS A 31 -4.98 1.10 11.68
N THR A 32 -4.25 1.99 11.00
CA THR A 32 -3.51 3.07 11.69
C THR A 32 -4.44 4.06 12.40
N LYS A 33 -5.70 4.21 11.95
CA LYS A 33 -6.71 5.05 12.59
C LYS A 33 -7.33 4.40 13.84
N MET A 34 -7.13 3.09 14.07
CA MET A 34 -7.65 2.40 15.27
C MET A 34 -7.15 3.02 16.57
N GLU A 35 -5.90 3.47 16.61
CA GLU A 35 -5.33 4.15 17.78
C GLU A 35 -6.15 5.39 18.20
N LYS A 36 -6.75 6.09 17.24
CA LYS A 36 -7.63 7.24 17.50
C LYS A 36 -9.00 6.79 18.02
N LEU A 37 -9.55 5.69 17.50
CA LEU A 37 -10.85 5.14 17.94
C LEU A 37 -10.78 4.52 19.34
N LYS A 38 -9.71 3.78 19.63
CA LYS A 38 -9.41 3.19 20.94
C LYS A 38 -9.45 4.20 22.09
N ARG A 39 -9.06 5.45 21.83
CA ARG A 39 -9.11 6.55 22.82
C ARG A 39 -10.54 7.00 23.15
N LYS A 40 -11.54 6.67 22.34
CA LYS A 40 -12.96 7.01 22.58
C LYS A 40 -13.69 5.99 23.46
N VAL A 41 -13.12 4.80 23.67
CA VAL A 41 -13.79 3.67 24.33
C VAL A 41 -13.11 3.18 25.61
N ILE A 42 -12.36 4.08 26.27
CA ILE A 42 -11.46 3.85 27.42
C ILE A 42 -11.95 2.85 28.50
N LYS A 43 -13.27 2.61 28.64
CA LYS A 43 -13.82 1.59 29.55
C LYS A 43 -13.38 0.15 29.23
N GLU A 44 -13.14 -0.20 27.97
CA GLU A 44 -12.68 -1.55 27.56
C GLU A 44 -11.23 -1.83 27.99
N ASN A 45 -10.41 -0.77 28.13
CA ASN A 45 -8.96 -0.87 28.31
C ASN A 45 -8.51 -1.13 29.76
N TYR A 46 -9.42 -1.09 30.75
CA TYR A 46 -9.02 -1.26 32.16
C TYR A 46 -8.91 -2.73 32.61
N LEU A 47 -9.42 -3.69 31.83
CA LEU A 47 -9.61 -5.08 32.30
C LEU A 47 -9.07 -6.17 31.36
N LEU A 48 -8.64 -5.85 30.14
CA LEU A 48 -8.19 -6.82 29.14
C LEU A 48 -6.75 -6.53 28.68
N GLU A 49 -5.98 -7.58 28.35
CA GLU A 49 -4.61 -7.46 27.81
C GLU A 49 -4.60 -6.95 26.35
N THR A 50 -5.72 -7.08 25.64
CA THR A 50 -5.96 -6.62 24.26
C THR A 50 -7.37 -6.04 24.15
N THR A 51 -7.62 -5.19 23.15
CA THR A 51 -8.93 -4.55 22.92
C THR A 51 -9.49 -4.98 21.57
N THR A 52 -10.79 -4.80 21.35
CA THR A 52 -11.39 -5.07 20.02
C THR A 52 -10.71 -4.26 18.91
N TYR A 53 -10.24 -3.05 19.20
CA TYR A 53 -9.52 -2.19 18.26
C TYR A 53 -8.12 -2.70 17.94
N ASP A 54 -7.46 -3.33 18.91
CA ASP A 54 -6.16 -3.95 18.70
C ASP A 54 -6.30 -5.16 17.78
N GLU A 55 -7.23 -6.07 18.10
CA GLU A 55 -7.46 -7.28 17.31
C GLU A 55 -7.99 -6.96 15.90
N PHE A 56 -8.95 -6.04 15.79
CA PHE A 56 -9.50 -5.66 14.48
C PHE A 56 -8.51 -4.83 13.66
N GLY A 57 -7.66 -4.01 14.30
CA GLY A 57 -6.54 -3.34 13.65
C GLY A 57 -5.56 -4.35 13.02
N GLU A 58 -5.13 -5.36 13.77
CA GLU A 58 -4.25 -6.40 13.23
C GLU A 58 -4.90 -7.18 12.07
N ILE A 59 -6.22 -7.46 12.14
CA ILE A 59 -6.96 -8.04 11.00
C ILE A 59 -6.85 -7.14 9.76
N LEU A 60 -7.12 -5.84 9.90
CA LEU A 60 -7.03 -4.88 8.78
C LEU A 60 -5.61 -4.82 8.21
N LYS A 61 -4.59 -4.83 9.08
CA LYS A 61 -3.17 -4.84 8.65
C LYS A 61 -2.82 -6.09 7.87
N ASP A 62 -3.26 -7.25 8.32
CA ASP A 62 -3.00 -8.52 7.64
C ASP A 62 -3.74 -8.59 6.30
N LEU A 63 -5.00 -8.17 6.27
CA LEU A 63 -5.77 -8.07 5.02
C LEU A 63 -5.13 -7.09 4.04
N ALA A 64 -4.69 -5.90 4.49
CA ALA A 64 -3.98 -4.95 3.64
C ALA A 64 -2.75 -5.57 2.94
N LYS A 65 -2.00 -6.43 3.65
CA LYS A 65 -0.86 -7.16 3.10
C LYS A 65 -1.28 -8.29 2.15
N GLU A 66 -2.45 -8.90 2.36
CA GLU A 66 -3.02 -9.89 1.44
C GLU A 66 -3.45 -9.22 0.13
N GLU A 67 -4.15 -8.09 0.19
CA GLU A 67 -4.54 -7.30 -1.01
C GLU A 67 -3.34 -6.81 -1.80
N MET A 68 -2.25 -6.45 -1.13
CA MET A 68 -1.00 -6.12 -1.82
C MET A 68 -0.39 -7.30 -2.58
N LYS A 69 -0.57 -8.54 -2.10
CA LYS A 69 -0.16 -9.74 -2.85
C LYS A 69 -1.11 -9.99 -4.03
N HIS A 70 -2.41 -9.76 -3.87
CA HIS A 70 -3.37 -9.82 -4.97
C HIS A 70 -3.00 -8.81 -6.06
N LEU A 71 -2.74 -7.56 -5.67
CA LEU A 71 -2.26 -6.50 -6.56
C LEU A 71 -1.03 -6.94 -7.34
N ALA A 72 0.02 -7.40 -6.67
CA ALA A 72 1.25 -7.84 -7.29
C ALA A 72 0.99 -8.96 -8.33
N GLN A 73 0.18 -9.97 -7.97
CA GLN A 73 -0.17 -11.06 -8.89
C GLN A 73 -0.96 -10.58 -10.11
N ILE A 74 -1.90 -9.64 -9.93
CA ILE A 74 -2.70 -9.06 -11.01
C ILE A 74 -1.83 -8.20 -11.92
N MET A 75 -0.96 -7.35 -11.36
CA MET A 75 -0.02 -6.52 -12.12
C MET A 75 0.93 -7.39 -12.95
N GLY A 76 1.54 -8.40 -12.33
CA GLY A 76 2.39 -9.36 -13.02
C GLY A 76 1.66 -10.07 -14.16
N ARG A 77 0.37 -10.39 -13.96
CA ARG A 77 -0.46 -10.98 -15.00
C ARG A 77 -0.71 -10.02 -16.17
N ILE A 78 -1.01 -8.75 -15.91
CA ILE A 78 -1.19 -7.71 -16.92
C ILE A 78 0.07 -7.59 -17.79
N TYR A 79 1.26 -7.55 -17.16
CA TYR A 79 2.53 -7.47 -17.88
C TYR A 79 2.82 -8.71 -18.74
N LEU A 80 2.54 -9.91 -18.24
CA LEU A 80 2.70 -11.16 -19.01
C LEU A 80 1.75 -11.23 -20.22
N LEU A 81 0.62 -10.55 -20.17
CA LEU A 81 -0.33 -10.41 -21.27
C LEU A 81 0.02 -9.26 -22.23
N GLY A 82 1.10 -8.52 -21.94
CA GLY A 82 1.59 -7.41 -22.76
C GLY A 82 0.85 -6.09 -22.54
N GLY A 83 0.10 -5.95 -21.44
CA GLY A 83 -0.50 -4.70 -21.01
C GLY A 83 0.40 -3.90 -20.08
N GLU A 84 -0.05 -2.70 -19.72
CA GLU A 84 0.55 -1.86 -18.69
C GLU A 84 -0.39 -1.83 -17.48
N ALA A 85 0.16 -2.04 -16.27
CA ALA A 85 -0.62 -2.03 -15.04
C ALA A 85 -0.82 -0.61 -14.52
N THR A 86 -2.04 -0.29 -14.11
CA THR A 86 -2.42 1.01 -13.55
C THR A 86 -1.68 1.29 -12.25
N THR A 87 -1.34 2.55 -12.04
CA THR A 87 -0.90 3.09 -10.74
C THR A 87 -1.99 3.87 -10.03
N LYS A 88 -3.13 4.07 -10.69
CA LYS A 88 -4.24 4.85 -10.17
C LYS A 88 -5.19 3.94 -9.37
N PRO A 89 -5.38 4.20 -8.07
CA PRO A 89 -6.37 3.48 -7.29
C PRO A 89 -7.79 3.94 -7.61
N ASP A 90 -8.76 3.08 -7.28
CA ASP A 90 -10.12 3.53 -7.01
C ASP A 90 -10.17 4.42 -5.75
N ARG A 91 -11.31 5.05 -5.49
CA ARG A 91 -11.41 6.04 -4.42
C ARG A 91 -11.32 5.37 -3.04
N VAL A 92 -10.27 5.67 -2.29
CA VAL A 92 -10.15 5.30 -0.87
C VAL A 92 -11.15 6.09 -0.03
N ILE A 93 -11.90 5.41 0.84
CA ILE A 93 -12.86 6.01 1.77
C ILE A 93 -12.59 5.48 3.18
N ILE A 94 -12.27 6.38 4.11
CA ILE A 94 -12.01 6.04 5.51
C ILE A 94 -13.16 6.54 6.38
N GLY A 95 -13.82 5.62 7.08
CA GLY A 95 -14.89 5.93 8.03
C GLY A 95 -14.40 6.61 9.32
N ASN A 96 -15.25 6.72 10.32
CA ASN A 96 -14.97 7.37 11.61
C ASN A 96 -15.34 6.52 12.84
N SER A 97 -15.81 5.29 12.60
CA SER A 97 -16.07 4.26 13.61
C SER A 97 -15.66 2.89 13.12
N LEU A 98 -15.46 1.94 14.03
CA LEU A 98 -15.20 0.54 13.71
C LEU A 98 -16.31 -0.05 12.82
N ARG A 99 -17.57 0.24 13.17
CA ARG A 99 -18.72 -0.17 12.36
C ARG A 99 -18.68 0.41 10.95
N GLU A 100 -18.38 1.70 10.81
CA GLU A 100 -18.32 2.35 9.49
C GLU A 100 -17.17 1.77 8.64
N PHE A 101 -16.05 1.39 9.25
CA PHE A 101 -15.00 0.64 8.56
C PHE A 101 -15.55 -0.68 8.03
N ALA A 102 -16.11 -1.53 8.91
CA ALA A 102 -16.69 -2.81 8.52
C ALA A 102 -17.75 -2.66 7.40
N GLU A 103 -18.64 -1.67 7.47
CA GLU A 103 -19.64 -1.41 6.43
C GLU A 103 -19.02 -1.00 5.09
N LEU A 104 -17.97 -0.17 5.11
CA LEU A 104 -17.24 0.23 3.90
C LEU A 104 -16.46 -0.94 3.30
N ASP A 105 -15.87 -1.78 4.14
CA ASP A 105 -15.02 -2.89 3.72
C ASP A 105 -15.86 -4.06 3.21
N VAL A 106 -16.99 -4.39 3.87
CA VAL A 106 -18.00 -5.32 3.33
C VAL A 106 -18.41 -4.90 1.92
N LYS A 107 -18.70 -3.60 1.73
CA LYS A 107 -19.10 -3.09 0.42
C LYS A 107 -17.97 -3.23 -0.61
N ALA A 108 -16.73 -2.93 -0.22
CA ALA A 108 -15.57 -3.11 -1.10
C ALA A 108 -15.47 -4.58 -1.55
N GLU A 109 -15.60 -5.53 -0.61
CA GLU A 109 -15.55 -6.96 -0.93
C GLU A 109 -16.71 -7.45 -1.80
N GLU A 110 -17.93 -6.95 -1.61
CA GLU A 110 -19.04 -7.25 -2.52
C GLU A 110 -18.72 -6.80 -3.96
N GLU A 111 -18.15 -5.60 -4.12
CA GLU A 111 -17.73 -5.07 -5.41
C GLU A 111 -16.59 -5.90 -6.04
N ALA A 112 -15.66 -6.43 -5.22
CA ALA A 112 -14.63 -7.38 -5.64
C ALA A 112 -15.23 -8.67 -6.19
N LEU A 113 -16.11 -9.30 -5.40
CA LEU A 113 -16.72 -10.58 -5.72
C LEU A 113 -17.53 -10.49 -7.02
N GLU A 114 -18.23 -9.38 -7.25
CA GLU A 114 -18.91 -9.13 -8.52
C GLU A 114 -17.91 -9.02 -9.68
N LEU A 115 -16.87 -8.17 -9.54
CA LEU A 115 -15.87 -7.97 -10.58
C LEU A 115 -15.09 -9.26 -10.91
N TYR A 116 -14.75 -10.05 -9.89
CA TYR A 116 -13.92 -11.25 -10.03
C TYR A 116 -14.70 -12.40 -10.65
N ARG A 117 -16.00 -12.53 -10.41
CA ARG A 117 -16.86 -13.44 -11.18
C ARG A 117 -16.85 -13.10 -12.67
N ILE A 118 -16.91 -11.82 -13.02
CA ILE A 118 -16.84 -11.36 -14.42
C ILE A 118 -15.47 -11.71 -15.02
N LEU A 119 -14.38 -11.47 -14.28
CA LEU A 119 -13.02 -11.78 -14.73
C LEU A 119 -12.77 -13.28 -14.92
N ILE A 120 -13.30 -14.12 -14.01
CA ILE A 120 -13.21 -15.58 -14.09
C ILE A 120 -13.88 -16.08 -15.38
N GLU A 121 -15.10 -15.63 -15.68
CA GLU A 121 -15.78 -16.04 -16.92
C GLU A 121 -15.09 -15.45 -18.16
N ALA A 122 -14.64 -14.18 -18.13
CA ALA A 122 -13.90 -13.59 -19.25
C ALA A 122 -12.58 -14.35 -19.54
N ALA A 123 -11.84 -14.74 -18.50
CA ALA A 123 -10.63 -15.54 -18.62
C ALA A 123 -10.93 -16.91 -19.26
N LYS A 124 -11.99 -17.58 -18.80
CA LYS A 124 -12.43 -18.87 -19.33
C LYS A 124 -12.85 -18.78 -20.80
N ASP A 125 -13.58 -17.74 -21.18
CA ASP A 125 -14.08 -17.54 -22.55
C ASP A 125 -12.94 -17.37 -23.58
N ILE A 126 -11.86 -16.69 -23.21
CA ILE A 126 -10.69 -16.52 -24.07
C ILE A 126 -9.65 -17.64 -23.92
N GLY A 127 -9.92 -18.63 -23.05
CA GLY A 127 -9.04 -19.76 -22.77
C GLY A 127 -7.84 -19.44 -21.88
N ASP A 128 -7.87 -18.31 -21.15
CA ASP A 128 -6.82 -17.89 -20.21
C ASP A 128 -6.90 -18.63 -18.88
N ARG A 129 -6.35 -19.84 -18.90
CA ARG A 129 -6.32 -20.72 -17.74
C ARG A 129 -5.55 -20.16 -16.55
N GLU A 130 -4.45 -19.45 -16.80
CA GLU A 130 -3.63 -18.90 -15.70
C GLU A 130 -4.36 -17.76 -15.00
N THR A 131 -4.99 -16.84 -15.75
CA THR A 131 -5.85 -15.80 -15.16
C THR A 131 -7.07 -16.41 -14.48
N TRP A 132 -7.67 -17.46 -15.05
CA TRP A 132 -8.79 -18.17 -14.44
C TRP A 132 -8.41 -18.77 -13.08
N VAL A 133 -7.26 -19.46 -12.97
CA VAL A 133 -6.77 -20.00 -11.69
C VAL A 133 -6.49 -18.87 -10.70
N LEU A 134 -5.82 -17.81 -11.15
CA LEU A 134 -5.47 -16.65 -10.33
C LEU A 134 -6.73 -16.04 -9.68
N PHE A 135 -7.70 -15.63 -10.49
CA PHE A 135 -8.90 -14.98 -9.97
C PHE A 135 -9.84 -15.92 -9.23
N THR A 136 -9.84 -17.23 -9.52
CA THR A 136 -10.59 -18.19 -8.71
C THR A 136 -10.03 -18.27 -7.29
N LYS A 137 -8.70 -18.19 -7.14
CA LYS A 137 -8.06 -18.15 -5.83
C LYS A 137 -8.38 -16.83 -5.13
N ILE A 138 -8.09 -15.69 -5.76
CA ILE A 138 -8.36 -14.36 -5.18
C ILE A 138 -9.83 -14.25 -4.77
N TYR A 139 -10.76 -14.68 -5.61
CA TYR A 139 -12.19 -14.70 -5.29
C TYR A 139 -12.51 -15.47 -4.00
N SER A 140 -11.84 -16.61 -3.76
CA SER A 140 -12.02 -17.37 -2.51
C SER A 140 -11.48 -16.62 -1.31
N ASP A 141 -10.35 -15.92 -1.47
CA ASP A 141 -9.74 -15.10 -0.43
C ASP A 141 -10.70 -13.91 -0.10
N GLU A 142 -11.25 -13.24 -1.10
CA GLU A 142 -12.25 -12.15 -0.90
C GLU A 142 -13.54 -12.60 -0.21
N GLU A 143 -14.00 -13.84 -0.46
CA GLU A 143 -15.16 -14.39 0.27
C GLU A 143 -14.86 -14.52 1.77
N GLU A 144 -13.63 -14.90 2.13
CA GLU A 144 -13.20 -14.94 3.54
C GLU A 144 -13.07 -13.53 4.13
N HIS A 145 -12.52 -12.57 3.38
CA HIS A 145 -12.42 -11.17 3.80
C HIS A 145 -13.80 -10.58 4.09
N PHE A 146 -14.74 -10.78 3.15
CA PHE A 146 -16.13 -10.34 3.29
C PHE A 146 -16.77 -10.89 4.57
N LEU A 147 -16.67 -12.20 4.81
CA LEU A 147 -17.25 -12.83 6.00
C LEU A 147 -16.62 -12.29 7.29
N LYS A 148 -15.29 -12.06 7.31
CA LYS A 148 -14.61 -11.45 8.45
C LYS A 148 -15.20 -10.07 8.77
N PHE A 149 -15.39 -9.20 7.78
CA PHE A 149 -15.93 -7.85 8.02
C PHE A 149 -17.41 -7.87 8.43
N GLN A 150 -18.21 -8.81 7.92
CA GLN A 150 -19.62 -8.94 8.29
C GLN A 150 -19.84 -9.11 9.80
N ASP A 151 -18.93 -9.81 10.49
CA ASP A 151 -19.00 -10.02 11.93
C ASP A 151 -18.95 -8.71 12.74
N TYR A 152 -18.43 -7.62 12.16
CA TYR A 152 -18.25 -6.32 12.81
C TYR A 152 -19.33 -5.28 12.46
N VAL A 153 -20.18 -5.53 11.46
CA VAL A 153 -21.20 -4.55 10.98
C VAL A 153 -22.29 -4.26 12.02
N GLU A 154 -22.61 -5.24 12.86
CA GLU A 154 -23.65 -5.10 13.90
C GLU A 154 -23.12 -4.49 15.21
N MET A 155 -21.83 -4.16 15.29
CA MET A 155 -21.26 -3.54 16.48
C MET A 155 -21.76 -2.10 16.68
N GLU A 156 -21.89 -1.68 17.94
CA GLU A 156 -22.20 -0.28 18.23
C GLU A 156 -21.00 0.61 17.88
N SER A 157 -21.25 1.76 17.27
CA SER A 157 -20.20 2.76 17.02
C SER A 157 -19.73 3.40 18.32
N GLU A 158 -18.50 3.92 18.31
CA GLU A 158 -17.91 4.57 19.47
C GLU A 158 -18.73 5.79 19.88
N PRO A 159 -18.85 6.06 21.18
CA PRO A 159 -19.56 7.24 21.65
C PRO A 159 -18.85 8.52 21.18
N ASP A 160 -19.63 9.53 20.83
CA ASP A 160 -19.10 10.88 20.63
C ASP A 160 -18.76 11.49 22.01
N LEU A 161 -17.47 11.49 22.34
CA LEU A 161 -16.96 12.13 23.56
C LEU A 161 -16.70 13.64 23.39
N GLY A 162 -16.99 14.20 22.21
CA GLY A 162 -16.67 15.58 21.85
C GLY A 162 -15.17 15.81 21.68
N LYS A 163 -14.79 17.08 21.53
CA LYS A 163 -13.37 17.48 21.41
C LYS A 163 -12.71 17.51 22.78
N THR A 164 -11.55 16.87 22.88
CA THR A 164 -10.69 17.06 24.05
C THR A 164 -10.14 18.49 24.01
N PRO A 165 -10.14 19.25 25.12
CA PRO A 165 -9.53 20.57 25.15
C PRO A 165 -8.08 20.53 24.71
N ASP A 166 -7.65 21.52 23.92
CA ASP A 166 -6.26 21.64 23.54
C ASP A 166 -5.37 21.78 24.78
N SER A 167 -4.28 21.02 24.81
CA SER A 167 -3.23 21.17 25.82
C SER A 167 -2.06 21.94 25.22
N GLU A 168 -1.29 22.61 26.08
CA GLU A 168 -0.06 23.29 25.68
C GLU A 168 0.87 22.35 24.89
N TRP A 169 0.97 21.08 25.30
CA TRP A 169 1.68 20.03 24.58
C TRP A 169 1.16 19.77 23.16
N ARG A 170 -0.17 19.75 22.95
CA ARG A 170 -0.78 19.51 21.62
C ARG A 170 -0.73 20.74 20.71
N SER A 171 -0.55 21.92 21.27
CA SER A 171 -0.55 23.19 20.52
C SER A 171 0.60 23.32 19.51
N ILE A 172 1.64 22.49 19.62
CA ILE A 172 2.79 22.49 18.71
C ILE A 172 2.45 21.89 17.33
N PHE A 173 1.39 21.09 17.22
CA PHE A 173 0.99 20.37 15.99
C PHE A 173 0.13 21.24 15.07
N GLY A 174 0.72 22.31 14.55
CA GLY A 174 0.05 23.21 13.60
C GLY A 174 -0.21 22.57 12.23
N GLU A 175 -1.16 23.14 11.48
CA GLU A 175 -1.58 22.65 10.15
C GLU A 175 -0.42 22.47 9.15
N GLU A 176 0.54 23.40 9.14
CA GLU A 176 1.71 23.31 8.25
C GLU A 176 2.60 22.09 8.58
N TYR A 177 2.77 21.79 9.87
CA TYR A 177 3.54 20.63 10.31
C TYR A 177 2.83 19.32 9.96
N VAL A 178 1.51 19.26 10.18
CA VAL A 178 0.68 18.11 9.78
C VAL A 178 0.67 17.92 8.26
N THR A 179 0.70 19.02 7.50
CA THR A 179 0.84 18.99 6.04
C THR A 179 2.17 18.36 5.63
N LEU A 180 3.27 18.61 6.35
CA LEU A 180 4.56 17.95 6.07
C LEU A 180 4.50 16.45 6.34
N LEU A 181 3.88 16.02 7.44
CA LEU A 181 3.71 14.58 7.74
C LEU A 181 2.84 13.88 6.71
N ASN A 182 1.75 14.51 6.29
CA ASN A 182 0.89 13.98 5.24
C ASN A 182 1.60 13.95 3.87
N LYS A 183 2.51 14.88 3.57
CA LYS A 183 3.35 14.78 2.37
C LYS A 183 4.32 13.60 2.43
N ALA A 184 4.86 13.28 3.60
CA ALA A 184 5.66 12.09 3.79
C ALA A 184 4.81 10.83 3.56
N LEU A 185 3.64 10.75 4.18
CA LEU A 185 2.71 9.64 3.98
C LEU A 185 2.32 9.45 2.50
N ALA A 186 2.02 10.52 1.76
CA ALA A 186 1.76 10.44 0.32
C ALA A 186 2.96 9.89 -0.46
N SER A 187 4.18 10.29 -0.09
CA SER A 187 5.41 9.79 -0.69
C SER A 187 5.52 8.28 -0.52
N GLU A 188 5.28 7.77 0.68
CA GLU A 188 5.34 6.34 0.98
C GLU A 188 4.29 5.53 0.21
N ILE A 189 3.03 5.98 0.21
CA ILE A 189 1.97 5.28 -0.54
C ILE A 189 2.31 5.27 -2.04
N SER A 190 2.87 6.37 -2.56
CA SER A 190 3.34 6.44 -3.95
C SER A 190 4.48 5.45 -4.21
N ALA A 191 5.47 5.38 -3.31
CA ALA A 191 6.63 4.49 -3.42
C ALA A 191 6.20 3.01 -3.38
N VAL A 192 5.32 2.63 -2.46
CA VAL A 192 4.74 1.29 -2.37
C VAL A 192 4.12 0.85 -3.71
N VAL A 193 3.31 1.70 -4.33
CA VAL A 193 2.67 1.40 -5.63
C VAL A 193 3.70 1.39 -6.76
N GLN A 194 4.63 2.35 -6.80
CA GLN A 194 5.68 2.43 -7.82
C GLN A 194 6.55 1.17 -7.82
N TYR A 195 7.08 0.79 -6.65
CA TYR A 195 8.03 -0.30 -6.50
C TYR A 195 7.35 -1.66 -6.71
N THR A 196 6.12 -1.84 -6.24
CA THR A 196 5.31 -3.04 -6.57
C THR A 196 5.12 -3.18 -8.07
N ASN A 197 4.75 -2.10 -8.75
CA ASN A 197 4.48 -2.11 -10.17
C ASN A 197 5.75 -2.36 -11.00
N GLN A 198 6.86 -1.68 -10.69
CA GLN A 198 8.13 -1.89 -11.37
C GLN A 198 8.75 -3.25 -11.07
N HIS A 199 8.55 -3.81 -9.88
CA HIS A 199 8.92 -5.19 -9.55
C HIS A 199 8.24 -6.17 -10.52
N GLU A 200 6.91 -6.08 -10.62
CA GLU A 200 6.13 -6.98 -11.47
C GLU A 200 6.42 -6.77 -12.96
N LYS A 201 6.70 -5.52 -13.37
CA LYS A 201 7.15 -5.22 -14.73
C LYS A 201 8.51 -5.85 -15.02
N ALA A 202 9.47 -5.74 -14.09
CA ALA A 202 10.79 -6.35 -14.22
C ALA A 202 10.70 -7.89 -14.31
N GLU A 203 9.89 -8.52 -13.47
CA GLU A 203 9.61 -9.96 -13.52
C GLU A 203 8.98 -10.38 -14.85
N GLY A 204 7.98 -9.64 -15.33
CA GLY A 204 7.36 -9.89 -16.63
C GLY A 204 8.37 -9.83 -17.78
N LEU A 205 9.22 -8.79 -17.79
CA LEU A 205 10.30 -8.64 -18.78
C LEU A 205 11.33 -9.78 -18.70
N GLU A 206 11.70 -10.23 -17.51
CA GLU A 206 12.60 -11.38 -17.31
C GLU A 206 12.00 -12.67 -17.88
N ARG A 207 10.73 -12.95 -17.56
CA ARG A 207 10.08 -14.21 -17.95
C ARG A 207 9.84 -14.32 -19.46
N MET A 208 9.67 -13.19 -20.14
CA MET A 208 9.40 -13.15 -21.58
C MET A 208 10.66 -13.16 -22.46
N ARG A 209 11.83 -12.81 -21.92
CA ARG A 209 13.05 -12.73 -22.73
C ARG A 209 13.76 -14.08 -22.84
N ARG A 210 14.55 -14.24 -23.90
CA ARG A 210 15.46 -15.39 -24.05
C ARG A 210 16.79 -15.11 -23.34
N LYS A 211 17.23 -16.07 -22.53
CA LYS A 211 18.54 -16.02 -21.87
C LYS A 211 19.67 -16.14 -22.89
N LYS A 212 20.69 -15.28 -22.77
CA LYS A 212 21.72 -15.14 -23.82
C LYS A 212 23.06 -15.80 -23.49
N ASN A 213 23.46 -15.86 -22.21
CA ASN A 213 24.74 -16.42 -21.80
C ASN A 213 24.58 -17.60 -20.80
N ALA A 214 25.58 -18.47 -20.74
CA ALA A 214 25.50 -19.72 -19.97
C ALA A 214 25.37 -19.48 -18.45
N LEU A 215 26.03 -18.45 -17.91
CA LEU A 215 25.95 -18.16 -16.47
C LEU A 215 24.53 -17.76 -16.07
N GLU A 216 23.90 -16.89 -16.85
CA GLU A 216 22.51 -16.45 -16.68
C GLU A 216 21.51 -17.61 -16.85
N VAL A 217 21.78 -18.54 -17.77
CA VAL A 217 20.96 -19.77 -17.93
C VAL A 217 20.97 -20.62 -16.66
N VAL A 218 22.14 -20.76 -16.01
CA VAL A 218 22.29 -21.62 -14.82
C VAL A 218 21.88 -20.92 -13.54
N THR A 219 22.16 -19.62 -13.39
CA THR A 219 21.86 -18.88 -12.16
C THR A 219 20.49 -18.24 -12.16
N GLY A 220 19.92 -17.98 -13.34
CA GLY A 220 18.74 -17.13 -13.50
C GLY A 220 18.98 -15.65 -13.19
N LYS A 221 20.23 -15.24 -12.90
CA LYS A 221 20.54 -13.87 -12.47
C LYS A 221 20.96 -12.98 -13.64
N ASN A 222 20.33 -11.82 -13.72
CA ASN A 222 20.62 -10.71 -14.61
C ASN A 222 20.28 -9.38 -13.91
N LYS A 223 20.45 -8.25 -14.60
CA LYS A 223 20.12 -6.94 -14.04
C LYS A 223 18.64 -6.86 -13.65
N GLU A 224 17.74 -7.32 -14.52
CA GLU A 224 16.28 -7.33 -14.30
C GLU A 224 15.90 -8.09 -13.01
N SER A 225 16.39 -9.32 -12.81
CA SER A 225 16.07 -10.13 -11.63
C SER A 225 16.64 -9.57 -10.34
N ILE A 226 17.80 -8.90 -10.42
CA ILE A 226 18.44 -8.29 -9.25
C ILE A 226 17.66 -7.04 -8.83
N VAL A 227 17.34 -6.16 -9.79
CA VAL A 227 16.55 -4.95 -9.53
C VAL A 227 15.15 -5.31 -9.07
N SER A 228 14.52 -6.31 -9.69
CA SER A 228 13.25 -6.91 -9.23
C SER A 228 13.34 -7.31 -7.75
N GLY A 229 14.39 -8.02 -7.34
CA GLY A 229 14.60 -8.41 -5.94
C GLY A 229 14.73 -7.23 -4.98
N ILE A 230 15.50 -6.20 -5.37
CA ILE A 230 15.67 -4.97 -4.59
C ILE A 230 14.31 -4.27 -4.42
N LEU A 231 13.58 -4.05 -5.51
CA LEU A 231 12.25 -3.42 -5.48
C LEU A 231 11.29 -4.15 -4.54
N LYS A 232 11.36 -5.48 -4.53
CA LYS A 232 10.52 -6.30 -3.66
C LYS A 232 10.82 -6.08 -2.17
N GLU A 233 12.09 -6.01 -1.82
CA GLU A 233 12.51 -5.76 -0.44
C GLU A 233 12.16 -4.32 -0.03
N THR A 234 12.42 -3.35 -0.91
CA THR A 234 12.15 -1.92 -0.69
C THR A 234 10.65 -1.66 -0.46
N PHE A 235 9.74 -2.13 -1.33
CA PHE A 235 8.31 -1.82 -1.16
C PHE A 235 7.73 -2.37 0.14
N MET A 236 8.27 -3.48 0.66
CA MET A 236 7.85 -4.02 1.96
C MET A 236 8.27 -3.09 3.11
N GLN A 237 9.43 -2.43 3.00
CA GLN A 237 9.88 -1.43 3.97
C GLN A 237 9.06 -0.14 3.86
N GLU A 238 8.73 0.31 2.63
CA GLU A 238 7.87 1.49 2.44
C GLU A 238 6.47 1.30 3.03
N MET A 239 5.94 0.06 3.02
CA MET A 239 4.70 -0.23 3.74
C MET A 239 4.84 -0.02 5.24
N GLU A 240 5.96 -0.40 5.84
CA GLU A 240 6.22 -0.16 7.26
C GLU A 240 6.41 1.34 7.56
N HIS A 241 7.05 2.09 6.66
CA HIS A 241 7.19 3.53 6.77
C HIS A 241 5.82 4.22 6.70
N MET A 242 5.00 3.86 5.72
CA MET A 242 3.61 4.29 5.58
C MET A 242 2.81 4.07 6.86
N GLU A 243 2.86 2.86 7.42
CA GLU A 243 2.18 2.50 8.67
C GLU A 243 2.63 3.41 9.82
N LYS A 244 3.93 3.49 10.09
CA LYS A 244 4.50 4.28 11.20
C LYS A 244 4.17 5.76 11.09
N ILE A 245 4.18 6.32 9.87
CA ILE A 245 3.88 7.74 9.62
C ILE A 245 2.38 8.01 9.84
N SER A 246 1.50 7.16 9.31
CA SER A 246 0.06 7.31 9.49
C SER A 246 -0.34 7.16 10.96
N ASP A 247 0.22 6.17 11.66
CA ASP A 247 0.05 6.00 13.12
C ASP A 247 0.44 7.27 13.86
N ARG A 248 1.58 7.87 13.51
CA ARG A 248 2.05 9.07 14.17
C ARG A 248 1.11 10.25 13.96
N ILE A 249 0.55 10.40 12.76
CA ILE A 249 -0.45 11.44 12.43
C ILE A 249 -1.71 11.25 13.28
N HIS A 250 -2.20 10.02 13.42
CA HIS A 250 -3.36 9.73 14.26
C HIS A 250 -3.07 9.87 15.75
N GLU A 251 -1.86 9.53 16.19
CA GLU A 251 -1.44 9.66 17.60
C GLU A 251 -1.49 11.12 18.08
N ILE A 252 -1.15 12.07 17.21
CA ILE A 252 -1.23 13.52 17.50
C ILE A 252 -2.63 14.10 17.26
N ASP A 253 -3.65 13.25 17.14
CA ASP A 253 -5.05 13.61 16.94
C ASP A 253 -5.26 14.43 15.66
N ARG A 254 -4.65 13.97 14.57
CA ARG A 254 -4.83 14.47 13.20
C ARG A 254 -5.30 13.34 12.29
N ASP A 255 -5.67 13.70 11.08
CA ASP A 255 -6.16 12.74 10.08
C ASP A 255 -5.15 12.63 8.94
N SER A 256 -4.87 11.38 8.58
CA SER A 256 -4.08 11.01 7.42
C SER A 256 -4.82 11.33 6.12
N ILE A 257 -4.07 11.69 5.10
CA ILE A 257 -4.58 11.76 3.74
C ILE A 257 -4.83 10.35 3.19
N ALA A 258 -5.81 10.22 2.30
CA ALA A 258 -6.14 8.98 1.61
C ALA A 258 -5.89 9.05 0.10
N THR A 259 -5.46 10.21 -0.41
CA THR A 259 -5.25 10.47 -1.84
C THR A 259 -3.77 10.75 -2.10
N VAL A 260 -3.22 10.08 -3.12
CA VAL A 260 -1.82 10.23 -3.53
C VAL A 260 -1.75 11.15 -4.75
N ASP A 261 -0.98 12.23 -4.62
CA ASP A 261 -0.68 13.20 -5.69
C ASP A 261 0.75 13.75 -5.46
N PRO A 262 1.67 13.65 -6.42
CA PRO A 262 1.52 13.05 -7.75
C PRO A 262 1.33 11.52 -7.70
N LEU A 263 0.69 10.98 -8.73
CA LEU A 263 0.67 9.53 -8.95
C LEU A 263 2.08 9.03 -9.32
N PRO A 264 2.44 7.78 -8.96
CA PRO A 264 3.76 7.26 -9.24
C PRO A 264 3.99 7.10 -10.75
N GLU A 265 5.26 7.27 -11.14
CA GLU A 265 5.72 7.13 -12.51
C GLU A 265 6.36 5.76 -12.70
N ILE A 266 5.98 5.05 -13.78
CA ILE A 266 6.51 3.72 -14.10
C ILE A 266 7.41 3.85 -15.32
N GLY A 267 8.68 3.44 -15.17
CA GLY A 267 9.61 3.46 -16.31
C GLY A 267 9.24 2.47 -17.41
N ASN A 268 9.96 2.53 -18.53
CA ASN A 268 9.86 1.58 -19.65
C ASN A 268 11.06 0.63 -19.73
N SER A 269 12.09 0.86 -18.92
CA SER A 269 13.29 0.03 -18.86
C SER A 269 13.84 -0.03 -17.44
N ILE A 270 14.67 -1.03 -17.14
CA ILE A 270 15.32 -1.17 -15.83
C ILE A 270 16.15 0.07 -15.46
N ASP A 271 16.80 0.71 -16.45
CA ASP A 271 17.57 1.93 -16.21
C ASP A 271 16.67 3.12 -15.84
N GLU A 272 15.46 3.18 -16.41
CA GLU A 272 14.45 4.16 -16.01
C GLU A 272 13.89 3.88 -14.61
N PHE A 273 13.68 2.60 -14.25
CA PHE A 273 13.20 2.22 -12.91
C PHE A 273 14.17 2.74 -11.85
N ILE A 274 15.44 2.34 -11.96
CA ILE A 274 16.52 2.74 -11.05
C ILE A 274 16.57 4.26 -10.90
N LYS A 275 16.45 5.01 -12.00
CA LYS A 275 16.48 6.47 -11.95
C LYS A 275 15.27 7.04 -11.24
N LEU A 276 14.06 6.60 -11.58
CA LEU A 276 12.82 7.07 -10.96
C LEU A 276 12.79 6.75 -9.47
N ASP A 277 13.20 5.54 -9.09
CA ASP A 277 13.22 5.10 -7.70
C ASP A 277 14.24 5.88 -6.90
N ARG A 278 15.48 6.01 -7.39
CA ARG A 278 16.49 6.87 -6.74
C ARG A 278 16.00 8.32 -6.60
N ASP A 279 15.32 8.87 -7.61
CA ASP A 279 14.80 10.23 -7.54
C ASP A 279 13.66 10.35 -6.49
N ALA A 280 12.84 9.30 -6.31
CA ALA A 280 11.83 9.19 -5.25
C ALA A 280 12.48 9.11 -3.86
N GLU A 281 13.49 8.26 -3.67
CA GLU A 281 14.28 8.16 -2.43
C GLU A 281 14.91 9.51 -2.06
N ASN A 282 15.52 10.20 -3.03
CA ASN A 282 16.10 11.52 -2.80
C ASN A 282 15.03 12.54 -2.38
N TYR A 283 13.85 12.50 -2.98
CA TYR A 283 12.74 13.36 -2.57
C TYR A 283 12.33 13.09 -1.12
N ALA A 284 12.16 11.82 -0.72
CA ALA A 284 11.82 11.39 0.63
C ALA A 284 12.89 11.85 1.63
N ILE A 285 14.18 11.56 1.39
CA ILE A 285 15.31 12.00 2.23
C ILE A 285 15.30 13.52 2.45
N VAL A 286 15.12 14.31 1.39
CA VAL A 286 15.10 15.78 1.47
C VAL A 286 13.88 16.26 2.25
N LEU A 287 12.73 15.62 2.10
CA LEU A 287 11.53 15.92 2.87
C LEU A 287 11.72 15.56 4.36
N TYR A 288 12.31 14.41 4.66
CA TYR A 288 12.44 13.88 6.02
C TYR A 288 13.44 14.71 6.83
N ARG A 289 14.52 15.20 6.20
CA ARG A 289 15.41 16.21 6.82
C ARG A 289 14.65 17.47 7.26
N LYS A 290 13.67 17.93 6.47
CA LYS A 290 12.84 19.09 6.83
C LYS A 290 11.92 18.75 8.01
N ILE A 291 11.31 17.57 8.01
CA ILE A 291 10.45 17.10 9.11
C ILE A 291 11.25 16.96 10.40
N ILE A 292 12.44 16.33 10.38
CA ILE A 292 13.34 16.20 11.53
C ILE A 292 13.72 17.59 12.09
N THR A 293 14.05 18.54 11.20
CA THR A 293 14.39 19.91 11.60
C THR A 293 13.21 20.59 12.30
N GLU A 294 12.01 20.46 11.73
CA GLU A 294 10.80 21.09 12.28
C GLU A 294 10.34 20.42 13.58
N ALA A 295 10.39 19.10 13.65
CA ALA A 295 10.13 18.33 14.87
C ALA A 295 11.09 18.75 15.99
N THR A 296 12.37 18.93 15.68
CA THR A 296 13.38 19.45 16.63
C THR A 296 13.03 20.85 17.11
N ARG A 297 12.65 21.75 16.19
CA ARG A 297 12.27 23.13 16.50
C ARG A 297 11.05 23.21 17.42
N LEU A 298 10.07 22.34 17.19
CA LEU A 298 8.83 22.25 17.96
C LEU A 298 8.99 21.48 19.28
N GLY A 299 10.09 20.75 19.47
CA GLY A 299 10.29 19.87 20.63
C GLY A 299 9.53 18.55 20.54
N ASP A 300 9.06 18.15 19.36
CA ASP A 300 8.40 16.88 19.10
C ASP A 300 9.42 15.74 18.96
N ILE A 301 9.89 15.23 20.11
CA ILE A 301 10.94 14.22 20.18
C ILE A 301 10.52 12.92 19.48
N LYS A 302 9.24 12.53 19.57
CA LYS A 302 8.77 11.25 19.03
C LYS A 302 8.76 11.26 17.51
N THR A 303 8.23 12.32 16.89
CA THR A 303 8.30 12.44 15.43
C THR A 303 9.73 12.61 14.95
N ARG A 304 10.56 13.39 15.65
CA ARG A 304 11.98 13.52 15.29
C ARG A 304 12.65 12.14 15.23
N LYS A 305 12.52 11.34 16.30
CA LYS A 305 13.12 10.01 16.36
C LYS A 305 12.59 9.09 15.26
N LEU A 306 11.27 9.09 15.04
CA LEU A 306 10.65 8.31 13.98
C LEU A 306 11.29 8.58 12.61
N PHE A 307 11.43 9.85 12.23
CA PHE A 307 12.01 10.21 10.95
C PHE A 307 13.54 10.06 10.91
N GLU A 308 14.24 10.17 12.04
CA GLU A 308 15.67 9.81 12.15
C GLU A 308 15.91 8.31 11.92
N ASP A 309 14.98 7.45 12.35
CA ASP A 309 15.06 6.01 12.11
C ASP A 309 14.74 5.70 10.62
N ILE A 310 13.62 6.23 10.09
CA ILE A 310 13.21 6.00 8.68
C ILE A 310 14.26 6.52 7.69
N ILE A 311 14.79 7.74 7.88
CA ILE A 311 15.71 8.32 6.89
C ILE A 311 17.00 7.51 6.70
N VAL A 312 17.41 6.71 7.68
CA VAL A 312 18.56 5.81 7.55
C VAL A 312 18.25 4.66 6.59
N GLU A 313 17.00 4.18 6.57
CA GLU A 313 16.52 3.18 5.62
C GLU A 313 16.44 3.79 4.20
N GLU A 314 15.85 4.97 4.05
CA GLU A 314 15.77 5.72 2.77
C GLU A 314 17.16 5.98 2.16
N GLU A 315 18.14 6.36 3.00
CA GLU A 315 19.52 6.54 2.53
C GLU A 315 20.11 5.22 2.01
N ALA A 316 19.78 4.08 2.63
CA ALA A 316 20.21 2.77 2.14
C ALA A 316 19.51 2.40 0.83
N HIS A 317 18.20 2.66 0.70
CA HIS A 317 17.45 2.48 -0.55
C HIS A 317 18.02 3.34 -1.68
N TYR A 318 18.31 4.62 -1.41
CA TYR A 318 18.95 5.52 -2.36
C TYR A 318 20.25 4.93 -2.91
N TRP A 319 21.14 4.44 -2.04
CA TRP A 319 22.41 3.84 -2.48
C TRP A 319 22.20 2.53 -3.25
N ASN A 320 21.22 1.71 -2.86
CA ASN A 320 20.90 0.48 -3.58
C ASN A 320 20.53 0.75 -5.04
N PHE A 321 19.89 1.88 -5.35
CA PHE A 321 19.60 2.29 -6.73
C PHE A 321 20.77 3.04 -7.38
N ASP A 322 21.41 3.97 -6.66
CA ASP A 322 22.49 4.80 -7.19
C ASP A 322 23.72 3.97 -7.62
N ASP A 323 23.99 2.84 -6.95
CA ASP A 323 25.07 1.90 -7.29
C ASP A 323 24.96 1.31 -8.72
N PHE A 324 23.77 1.39 -9.35
CA PHE A 324 23.55 0.94 -10.73
C PHE A 324 23.71 2.05 -11.78
N LEU A 325 23.95 3.29 -11.36
CA LEU A 325 24.07 4.47 -12.23
C LEU A 325 25.56 4.82 -12.46
N PRO A 326 25.90 5.43 -13.62
CA PRO A 326 27.28 5.68 -14.03
C PRO A 326 27.98 6.87 -13.36
#